data_AF-A0A0L0CUQ4-F1
#
_entry.id   AF-A0A0L0CUQ4-F1
#
_cell.length_a   1.000
_cell.length_b   1.000
_cell.length_c   1.000
_cell.angle_alpha   90.00
_cell.angle_beta   90.00
_cell.angle_gamma   90.00
#
_symmetry.space_group_name_H-M   'P 1'
#
loop_
_entity.id
_entity.type
_entity.pdbx_description
1 polymer ?
#
loop_
_entity_poly.entity_id
_entity_poly.type
_entity_poly.pdbx_seq_one_letter_code
_entity_poly.pdbx_strand_id
1 'polypeptide(L)'
;MKLIYVTFIRFVFFIYVHGKLNIDIFEKLVNIDIEYINVYKNDIEKKYMKKPNSLIYEHVSKYINLKNNYVEIVIKGKLKNVQDTLVENFLFLLPYHEAYQGTNLYKDIEEMNIDPFNDDVDLSHFNLRVYEIILSRKLKLEENVLVKLSYTLGQPYFPYPLEIDFINKQNVLFYLSSKILLPYQVEKYERIEINLCEACDIVSLDDACFLKGLKKINDKNYIIEYEHNIESFNLGNKILLYFVCDYNLGYFEKVIKNINISSLGYIYEKEEYFLKKNAAKINKFDRYILK
;
A
#
# COMPACT_ATOMS: atom_id res chain seq x y z
N MET A 1 -20.95 -13.93 -16.43
CA MET A 1 -19.59 -13.38 -16.24
C MET A 1 -19.28 -13.02 -14.79
N LYS A 2 -20.04 -12.14 -14.10
CA LYS A 2 -19.80 -11.80 -12.67
C LYS A 2 -19.72 -13.02 -11.74
N LEU A 3 -20.55 -14.05 -11.96
CA LEU A 3 -20.60 -15.25 -11.10
C LEU A 3 -19.38 -16.17 -11.25
N ILE A 4 -18.81 -16.27 -12.46
CA ILE A 4 -17.61 -17.07 -12.77
C ILE A 4 -16.36 -16.37 -12.21
N TYR A 5 -16.39 -15.04 -12.16
CA TYR A 5 -15.27 -14.24 -11.64
C TYR A 5 -15.15 -14.32 -10.13
N VAL A 6 -16.28 -14.19 -9.42
CA VAL A 6 -16.34 -14.36 -7.96
C VAL A 6 -15.94 -15.79 -7.57
N THR A 7 -16.30 -16.81 -8.34
CA THR A 7 -15.85 -18.18 -8.07
C THR A 7 -14.38 -18.39 -8.40
N PHE A 8 -13.82 -17.81 -9.47
CA PHE A 8 -12.38 -17.91 -9.76
C PHE A 8 -11.52 -17.19 -8.71
N ILE A 9 -11.90 -15.97 -8.33
CA ILE A 9 -11.25 -15.21 -7.26
C ILE A 9 -11.35 -15.97 -5.94
N ARG A 10 -12.54 -16.46 -5.57
CA ARG A 10 -12.70 -17.27 -4.37
C ARG A 10 -11.91 -18.58 -4.45
N PHE A 11 -11.80 -19.24 -5.60
CA PHE A 11 -11.07 -20.49 -5.75
C PHE A 11 -9.56 -20.29 -5.66
N VAL A 12 -9.04 -19.26 -6.34
CA VAL A 12 -7.64 -18.81 -6.21
C VAL A 12 -7.34 -18.37 -4.79
N PHE A 13 -8.31 -17.91 -4.00
CA PHE A 13 -8.08 -17.52 -2.61
C PHE A 13 -8.32 -18.64 -1.58
N PHE A 14 -9.22 -19.58 -1.85
CA PHE A 14 -9.53 -20.72 -0.97
C PHE A 14 -8.36 -21.69 -0.83
N ILE A 15 -7.50 -21.78 -1.86
CA ILE A 15 -6.27 -22.58 -1.81
C ILE A 15 -5.20 -21.94 -0.90
N TYR A 16 -5.31 -20.65 -0.56
CA TYR A 16 -4.23 -19.87 0.04
C TYR A 16 -4.56 -19.26 1.41
N VAL A 17 -5.51 -19.85 2.15
CA VAL A 17 -6.08 -19.37 3.44
C VAL A 17 -5.10 -19.47 4.62
N HIS A 18 -3.78 -19.47 4.43
CA HIS A 18 -2.81 -19.60 5.53
C HIS A 18 -1.72 -18.54 5.44
N GLY A 19 -2.01 -17.30 5.86
CA GLY A 19 -1.08 -16.30 6.45
C GLY A 19 0.31 -16.10 5.83
N LYS A 20 0.54 -16.61 4.61
CA LYS A 20 1.81 -16.60 3.90
C LYS A 20 1.53 -15.86 2.61
N LEU A 21 2.13 -14.70 2.48
CA LEU A 21 2.23 -13.96 1.24
C LEU A 21 2.98 -14.86 0.25
N ASN A 22 2.25 -15.63 -0.57
CA ASN A 22 2.83 -16.41 -1.64
C ASN A 22 3.20 -15.44 -2.78
N ILE A 23 4.34 -15.65 -3.45
CA ILE A 23 4.78 -14.87 -4.61
C ILE A 23 3.65 -14.72 -5.64
N ASP A 24 2.89 -15.81 -5.87
CA ASP A 24 1.81 -15.84 -6.86
C ASP A 24 0.67 -14.89 -6.51
N ILE A 25 0.37 -14.72 -5.22
CA ILE A 25 -0.62 -13.77 -4.75
C ILE A 25 -0.05 -12.37 -4.84
N PHE A 26 1.15 -12.16 -4.27
CA PHE A 26 1.79 -10.86 -4.21
C PHE A 26 1.94 -10.22 -5.58
N GLU A 27 2.36 -11.01 -6.57
CA GLU A 27 2.45 -10.59 -7.95
C GLU A 27 1.08 -10.18 -8.54
N LYS A 28 -0.01 -10.84 -8.13
CA LYS A 28 -1.34 -10.61 -8.70
C LYS A 28 -2.13 -9.50 -8.00
N LEU A 29 -1.79 -9.14 -6.75
CA LEU A 29 -2.59 -8.21 -5.94
C LEU A 29 -2.91 -6.89 -6.67
N VAL A 30 -1.92 -6.26 -7.31
CA VAL A 30 -2.13 -5.00 -8.06
C VAL A 30 -3.06 -5.20 -9.25
N ASN A 31 -2.93 -6.32 -9.98
CA ASN A 31 -3.81 -6.62 -11.11
C ASN A 31 -5.26 -6.86 -10.66
N ILE A 32 -5.43 -7.58 -9.53
CA ILE A 32 -6.75 -7.82 -8.92
C ILE A 32 -7.41 -6.50 -8.53
N ASP A 33 -6.65 -5.58 -7.92
CA ASP A 33 -7.15 -4.24 -7.59
C ASP A 33 -7.57 -3.44 -8.82
N ILE A 34 -6.71 -3.37 -9.85
CA ILE A 34 -7.01 -2.65 -11.10
C ILE A 34 -8.30 -3.17 -11.71
N GLU A 35 -8.44 -4.49 -11.81
CA GLU A 35 -9.63 -5.10 -12.37
C GLU A 35 -10.88 -4.87 -11.51
N TYR A 36 -10.76 -5.05 -10.18
CA TYR A 36 -11.86 -4.81 -9.26
C TYR A 36 -12.39 -3.38 -9.40
N ILE A 37 -11.49 -2.38 -9.40
CA ILE A 37 -11.88 -0.98 -9.55
C ILE A 37 -12.55 -0.74 -10.91
N ASN A 38 -12.01 -1.30 -12.00
CA ASN A 38 -12.62 -1.16 -13.33
C ASN A 38 -14.05 -1.73 -13.40
N VAL A 39 -14.32 -2.85 -12.72
CA VAL A 39 -15.64 -3.51 -12.70
C VAL A 39 -16.62 -2.84 -11.75
N TYR A 40 -16.15 -2.42 -10.56
CA TYR A 40 -17.02 -2.04 -9.44
C TYR A 40 -17.03 -0.54 -9.13
N LYS A 41 -16.28 0.32 -9.85
CA LYS A 41 -16.22 1.77 -9.57
C LYS A 41 -17.59 2.42 -9.37
N ASN A 42 -18.56 2.12 -10.22
CA ASN A 42 -19.91 2.69 -10.13
C ASN A 42 -20.66 2.21 -8.87
N ASP A 43 -20.44 0.97 -8.44
CA ASP A 43 -21.06 0.41 -7.24
C ASP A 43 -20.41 1.00 -5.97
N ILE A 44 -19.08 1.18 -5.99
CA ILE A 44 -18.32 1.84 -4.91
C ILE A 44 -18.76 3.29 -4.77
N GLU A 45 -18.82 4.03 -5.88
CA GLU A 45 -19.27 5.42 -5.92
C GLU A 45 -20.68 5.54 -5.34
N LYS A 46 -21.64 4.72 -5.80
CA LYS A 46 -23.02 4.74 -5.26
C LYS A 46 -23.09 4.38 -3.79
N LYS A 47 -22.27 3.44 -3.32
CA LYS A 47 -22.30 2.96 -1.93
C LYS A 47 -21.72 3.98 -0.96
N TYR A 48 -20.63 4.66 -1.33
CA TYR A 48 -19.86 5.48 -0.40
C TYR A 48 -19.97 6.99 -0.68
N MET A 49 -20.18 7.41 -1.93
CA MET A 49 -20.20 8.82 -2.32
C MET A 49 -21.62 9.35 -2.47
N LYS A 50 -22.05 10.17 -1.51
CA LYS A 50 -23.32 10.90 -1.61
C LYS A 50 -23.31 11.97 -2.70
N LYS A 51 -22.15 12.58 -2.97
CA LYS A 51 -21.96 13.67 -3.93
C LYS A 51 -20.60 13.53 -4.65
N PRO A 52 -20.50 12.70 -5.70
CA PRO A 52 -19.22 12.38 -6.36
C PRO A 52 -18.50 13.61 -6.95
N ASN A 53 -19.27 14.61 -7.39
CA ASN A 53 -18.75 15.83 -8.02
C ASN A 53 -18.72 17.04 -7.06
N SER A 54 -18.68 16.82 -5.73
CA SER A 54 -18.63 17.91 -4.75
C SER A 54 -17.22 18.44 -4.51
N LEU A 55 -16.22 17.59 -4.72
CA LEU A 55 -14.83 17.86 -4.45
C LEU A 55 -13.97 17.45 -5.64
N ILE A 56 -12.85 18.14 -5.79
CA ILE A 56 -11.83 17.89 -6.81
C ILE A 56 -10.47 18.14 -6.18
N TYR A 57 -9.50 17.32 -6.54
CA TYR A 57 -8.10 17.63 -6.25
C TYR A 57 -7.60 18.65 -7.26
N GLU A 58 -7.17 19.83 -6.83
CA GLU A 58 -6.45 20.75 -7.72
C GLU A 58 -5.15 20.08 -8.20
N HIS A 59 -4.45 19.41 -7.28
CA HIS A 59 -3.32 18.52 -7.56
C HIS A 59 -3.14 17.52 -6.42
N VAL A 60 -2.45 16.43 -6.70
CA VAL A 60 -2.14 15.38 -5.73
C VAL A 60 -0.83 14.68 -6.07
N SER A 61 -0.08 14.32 -5.04
CA SER A 61 1.21 13.65 -5.15
C SER A 61 1.32 12.53 -4.12
N LYS A 62 1.85 11.38 -4.54
CA LYS A 62 2.17 10.24 -3.69
C LYS A 62 3.67 10.01 -3.69
N TYR A 63 4.27 10.05 -2.51
CA TYR A 63 5.68 9.77 -2.28
C TYR A 63 5.79 8.35 -1.74
N ILE A 64 6.49 7.49 -2.46
CA ILE A 64 6.75 6.10 -2.09
C ILE A 64 8.22 6.03 -1.71
N ASN A 65 8.50 5.98 -0.41
CA ASN A 65 9.87 5.96 0.11
C ASN A 65 10.22 4.53 0.53
N LEU A 66 11.06 3.89 -0.27
CA LEU A 66 11.56 2.56 0.04
C LEU A 66 12.56 2.67 1.19
N LYS A 67 12.28 1.96 2.29
CA LYS A 67 13.20 1.82 3.42
C LYS A 67 13.83 0.44 3.37
N ASN A 68 14.62 0.13 4.39
CA ASN A 68 15.38 -1.11 4.43
C ASN A 68 14.48 -2.35 4.48
N ASN A 69 13.36 -2.30 5.20
CA ASN A 69 12.46 -3.44 5.39
C ASN A 69 10.96 -3.07 5.36
N TYR A 70 10.63 -1.83 5.05
CA TYR A 70 9.25 -1.33 4.95
C TYR A 70 9.18 -0.21 3.90
N VAL A 71 7.98 0.22 3.53
CA VAL A 71 7.77 1.36 2.62
C VAL A 71 6.94 2.41 3.31
N GLU A 72 7.42 3.65 3.33
CA GLU A 72 6.65 4.80 3.80
C GLU A 72 5.96 5.47 2.62
N ILE A 73 4.63 5.55 2.71
CA ILE A 73 3.82 6.25 1.72
C ILE A 73 3.31 7.55 2.33
N VAL A 74 3.47 8.64 1.61
CA VAL A 74 2.89 9.94 1.94
C VAL A 74 2.10 10.45 0.75
N ILE A 75 0.82 10.72 0.93
CA ILE A 75 -0.03 11.35 -0.08
C ILE A 75 -0.28 12.80 0.35
N LYS A 76 0.05 13.75 -0.52
CA LYS A 76 -0.21 15.17 -0.33
C LYS A 76 -1.11 15.66 -1.46
N GLY A 77 -2.12 16.45 -1.15
CA GLY A 77 -2.97 17.02 -2.18
C GLY A 77 -3.67 18.28 -1.72
N LYS A 78 -4.17 19.05 -2.68
CA LYS A 78 -5.00 20.23 -2.43
C LYS A 78 -6.41 19.94 -2.89
N LEU A 79 -7.32 19.75 -1.95
CA LEU A 79 -8.71 19.42 -2.21
C LEU A 79 -9.54 20.71 -2.21
N LYS A 80 -10.40 20.88 -3.22
CA LYS A 80 -11.21 22.07 -3.46
C LYS A 80 -12.69 21.70 -3.54
N ASN A 81 -13.54 22.50 -2.89
CA ASN A 81 -14.99 22.38 -3.04
C ASN A 81 -15.44 23.14 -4.31
N VAL A 82 -16.22 22.47 -5.15
CA VAL A 82 -16.76 23.01 -6.41
C VAL A 82 -18.28 23.09 -6.42
N GLN A 83 -18.93 22.87 -5.29
CA GLN A 83 -20.37 23.03 -5.12
C GLN A 83 -20.71 24.13 -4.11
N ASP A 84 -21.87 24.74 -4.29
CA ASP A 84 -22.40 25.77 -3.38
C ASP A 84 -22.67 25.24 -1.97
N THR A 85 -22.77 23.92 -1.80
CA THR A 85 -23.00 23.30 -0.50
C THR A 85 -21.72 23.16 0.29
N LEU A 86 -21.78 23.46 1.59
CA LEU A 86 -20.68 23.24 2.52
C LEU A 86 -20.27 21.76 2.55
N VAL A 87 -18.97 21.51 2.50
CA VAL A 87 -18.39 20.16 2.62
C VAL A 87 -17.73 20.01 3.98
N GLU A 88 -18.11 18.96 4.72
CA GLU A 88 -17.66 18.69 6.09
C GLU A 88 -16.75 17.47 6.19
N ASN A 89 -16.75 16.62 5.16
CA ASN A 89 -15.96 15.42 5.10
C ASN A 89 -15.55 15.09 3.66
N PHE A 90 -14.57 14.20 3.52
CA PHE A 90 -14.18 13.65 2.23
C PHE A 90 -13.76 12.19 2.39
N LEU A 91 -13.73 11.45 1.28
CA LEU A 91 -13.30 10.06 1.27
C LEU A 91 -11.83 9.91 0.88
N PHE A 92 -11.15 8.99 1.53
CA PHE A 92 -9.88 8.43 1.11
C PHE A 92 -10.05 6.93 0.83
N LEU A 93 -9.46 6.47 -0.27
CA LEU A 93 -9.51 5.08 -0.69
C LEU A 93 -8.10 4.50 -0.63
N LEU A 94 -7.94 3.37 0.06
CA LEU A 94 -6.70 2.61 0.07
C LEU A 94 -6.89 1.33 -0.74
N PRO A 95 -6.12 1.12 -1.83
CA PRO A 95 -6.16 -0.10 -2.63
C PRO A 95 -5.89 -1.32 -1.75
N TYR A 96 -6.48 -2.46 -2.12
CA TYR A 96 -6.36 -3.66 -1.30
C TYR A 96 -4.92 -4.16 -1.16
N HIS A 97 -4.11 -4.11 -2.23
CA HIS A 97 -2.71 -4.53 -2.21
C HIS A 97 -1.89 -3.75 -1.17
N GLU A 98 -2.20 -2.47 -0.99
CA GLU A 98 -1.55 -1.62 0.01
C GLU A 98 -2.18 -1.81 1.40
N ALA A 99 -3.50 -1.93 1.49
CA ALA A 99 -4.20 -2.20 2.74
C ALA A 99 -3.79 -3.54 3.36
N TYR A 100 -3.55 -4.56 2.53
CA TYR A 100 -3.11 -5.88 2.93
C TYR A 100 -1.72 -5.88 3.56
N GLN A 101 -0.87 -4.93 3.14
CA GLN A 101 0.50 -4.78 3.65
C GLN A 101 0.64 -3.66 4.68
N GLY A 102 -0.38 -2.80 4.80
CA GLY A 102 -0.37 -1.65 5.70
C GLY A 102 -0.24 -2.10 7.14
N THR A 103 0.67 -1.48 7.89
CA THR A 103 0.84 -1.75 9.33
C THR A 103 0.42 -0.57 10.20
N ASN A 104 0.47 0.66 9.69
CA ASN A 104 0.07 1.87 10.40
C ASN A 104 -0.47 2.92 9.41
N LEU A 105 -1.55 3.63 9.77
CA LEU A 105 -2.07 4.82 9.08
C LEU A 105 -1.99 6.01 10.05
N TYR A 106 -1.14 6.99 9.75
CA TYR A 106 -0.92 8.21 10.54
C TYR A 106 -1.51 9.44 9.82
N LYS A 107 -2.10 10.35 10.61
CA LYS A 107 -2.78 11.56 10.11
C LYS A 107 -2.38 12.80 10.92
N ASP A 108 -2.41 13.95 10.27
CA ASP A 108 -2.12 15.29 10.80
C ASP A 108 -3.42 16.15 10.92
N ILE A 109 -4.60 15.53 11.08
CA ILE A 109 -5.91 16.22 11.15
C ILE A 109 -6.82 15.50 12.17
N GLU A 110 -7.53 16.29 12.97
CA GLU A 110 -8.02 16.00 14.33
C GLU A 110 -8.81 14.71 14.59
N GLU A 111 -9.64 14.18 13.69
CA GLU A 111 -10.33 12.89 13.97
C GLU A 111 -10.51 12.01 12.71
N MET A 112 -10.43 10.69 12.90
CA MET A 112 -10.67 9.67 11.88
C MET A 112 -11.26 8.42 12.55
N ASN A 113 -12.44 7.99 12.14
CA ASN A 113 -12.95 6.67 12.50
C ASN A 113 -12.22 5.63 11.63
N ILE A 114 -11.22 4.99 12.22
CA ILE A 114 -10.52 3.85 11.63
C ILE A 114 -11.26 2.60 12.10
N ASP A 115 -11.98 1.95 11.18
CA ASP A 115 -12.53 0.61 11.40
C ASP A 115 -11.35 -0.34 11.75
N PRO A 116 -11.43 -1.18 12.81
CA PRO A 116 -10.29 -1.90 13.33
C PRO A 116 -9.56 -2.73 12.27
N PHE A 117 -8.24 -2.74 12.39
CA PHE A 117 -7.34 -3.58 11.61
C PHE A 117 -7.73 -5.05 11.78
N ASN A 118 -7.99 -5.74 10.66
CA ASN A 118 -8.29 -7.17 10.68
C ASN A 118 -6.97 -7.95 10.80
N ASP A 119 -6.76 -8.61 11.94
CA ASP A 119 -5.69 -9.59 12.13
C ASP A 119 -5.92 -10.91 11.37
N ASP A 120 -7.07 -11.08 10.73
CA ASP A 120 -7.36 -12.23 9.85
C ASP A 120 -7.92 -11.74 8.51
N VAL A 121 -7.06 -11.65 7.51
CA VAL A 121 -7.46 -11.26 6.15
C VAL A 121 -8.07 -12.47 5.45
N ASP A 122 -9.39 -12.59 5.55
CA ASP A 122 -10.18 -13.49 4.71
C ASP A 122 -10.30 -12.92 3.28
N LEU A 123 -9.48 -13.46 2.38
CA LEU A 123 -9.46 -13.13 0.95
C LEU A 123 -10.80 -13.43 0.24
N SER A 124 -11.72 -14.19 0.86
CA SER A 124 -13.06 -14.42 0.32
C SER A 124 -13.99 -13.19 0.38
N HIS A 125 -13.53 -12.13 1.08
CA HIS A 125 -14.18 -10.82 1.25
C HIS A 125 -13.29 -9.66 0.74
N PHE A 126 -12.62 -9.83 -0.40
CA PHE A 126 -11.85 -8.75 -1.05
C PHE A 126 -12.65 -7.44 -1.14
N ASN A 127 -12.15 -6.41 -0.47
CA ASN A 127 -12.78 -5.10 -0.46
C ASN A 127 -11.71 -4.02 -0.22
N LEU A 128 -11.75 -2.95 -1.00
CA LEU A 128 -10.92 -1.76 -0.75
C LEU A 128 -11.26 -1.16 0.62
N ARG A 129 -10.29 -0.50 1.25
CA ARG A 129 -10.53 0.23 2.50
C ARG A 129 -10.97 1.65 2.17
N VAL A 130 -12.17 1.99 2.63
CA VAL A 130 -12.75 3.33 2.50
C VAL A 130 -12.65 4.02 3.84
N TYR A 131 -12.16 5.26 3.83
CA TYR A 131 -12.01 6.08 5.00
C TYR A 131 -12.77 7.39 4.80
N GLU A 132 -13.70 7.69 5.71
CA GLU A 132 -14.35 9.00 5.76
C GLU A 132 -13.57 9.92 6.71
N ILE A 133 -13.11 11.05 6.19
CA ILE A 133 -12.29 12.01 6.93
C ILE A 133 -13.11 13.26 7.18
N ILE A 134 -13.34 13.57 8.45
CA ILE A 134 -14.03 14.78 8.89
C ILE A 134 -13.04 15.95 8.87
N LEU A 135 -13.48 17.08 8.32
CA LEU A 135 -12.72 18.33 8.26
C LEU A 135 -12.98 19.15 9.52
N SER A 136 -11.92 19.72 10.10
CA SER A 136 -12.04 20.64 11.26
C SER A 136 -12.81 21.92 10.93
N ARG A 137 -12.85 22.30 9.65
CA ARG A 137 -13.64 23.42 9.13
C ARG A 137 -14.37 23.01 7.86
N LYS A 138 -15.65 23.39 7.78
CA LYS A 138 -16.46 23.20 6.57
C LYS A 138 -15.88 24.05 5.42
N LEU A 139 -15.79 23.46 4.23
CA LEU A 139 -15.31 24.15 3.03
C LEU A 139 -16.48 24.79 2.28
N LYS A 140 -16.37 26.10 2.02
CA LYS A 140 -17.27 26.82 1.10
C LYS A 140 -16.87 26.60 -0.36
N LEU A 141 -17.74 26.99 -1.28
CA LEU A 141 -17.43 27.00 -2.71
C LEU A 141 -16.07 27.69 -2.96
N GLU A 142 -15.24 27.08 -3.81
CA GLU A 142 -13.89 27.52 -4.21
C GLU A 142 -12.85 27.53 -3.07
N GLU A 143 -13.22 27.24 -1.82
CA GLU A 143 -12.25 27.05 -0.75
C GLU A 143 -11.50 25.73 -0.91
N ASN A 144 -10.25 25.73 -0.45
CA ASN A 144 -9.38 24.59 -0.51
C ASN A 144 -8.81 24.21 0.86
N VAL A 145 -8.41 22.95 0.99
CA VAL A 145 -7.67 22.40 2.13
C VAL A 145 -6.49 21.60 1.63
N LEU A 146 -5.38 21.69 2.35
CA LEU A 146 -4.23 20.82 2.13
C LEU A 146 -4.42 19.54 2.94
N VAL A 147 -4.32 18.41 2.25
CA VAL A 147 -4.44 17.08 2.83
C VAL A 147 -3.08 16.42 2.80
N LYS A 148 -2.67 15.82 3.93
CA LYS A 148 -1.50 14.96 4.05
C LYS A 148 -1.90 13.68 4.78
N LEU A 149 -1.76 12.56 4.10
CA LEU A 149 -2.02 11.22 4.63
C LEU A 149 -0.71 10.42 4.58
N SER A 150 -0.38 9.70 5.64
CA SER A 150 0.84 8.89 5.68
C SER A 150 0.56 7.49 6.19
N TYR A 151 1.14 6.47 5.58
CA TYR A 151 1.02 5.08 6.04
C TYR A 151 2.27 4.28 5.70
N THR A 152 2.42 3.16 6.40
CA THR A 152 3.56 2.26 6.22
C THR A 152 3.09 0.90 5.72
N LEU A 153 3.75 0.39 4.68
CA LEU A 153 3.65 -1.00 4.26
C LEU A 153 4.73 -1.81 4.98
N GLY A 154 4.35 -2.78 5.81
CA GLY A 154 5.28 -3.51 6.69
C GLY A 154 5.94 -4.73 6.07
N GLN A 155 5.29 -5.40 5.12
CA GLN A 155 5.88 -6.52 4.34
C GLN A 155 5.79 -6.27 2.83
N PRO A 156 6.38 -5.17 2.32
CA PRO A 156 6.22 -4.75 0.93
C PRO A 156 7.13 -5.50 -0.04
N TYR A 157 8.21 -6.10 0.45
CA TYR A 157 9.27 -6.67 -0.38
C TYR A 157 9.16 -8.18 -0.46
N PHE A 158 9.39 -8.70 -1.67
CA PHE A 158 9.43 -10.13 -1.92
C PHE A 158 10.77 -10.55 -2.52
N PRO A 159 11.51 -11.52 -1.94
CA PRO A 159 12.82 -11.89 -2.44
C PRO A 159 12.71 -12.59 -3.80
N TYR A 160 13.59 -12.21 -4.72
CA TYR A 160 13.72 -12.88 -6.01
C TYR A 160 15.20 -12.86 -6.46
N PRO A 161 15.82 -14.01 -6.74
CA PRO A 161 15.28 -15.37 -6.59
C PRO A 161 14.98 -15.73 -5.13
N LEU A 162 14.13 -16.75 -4.92
CA LEU A 162 13.75 -17.23 -3.59
C LEU A 162 14.91 -17.87 -2.82
N GLU A 163 15.93 -18.32 -3.54
CA GLU A 163 17.12 -18.97 -3.00
C GLU A 163 18.37 -18.28 -3.56
N ILE A 164 19.32 -17.98 -2.69
CA ILE A 164 20.60 -17.34 -3.03
C ILE A 164 21.76 -18.05 -2.33
N ASP A 165 22.96 -17.92 -2.89
CA ASP A 165 24.19 -18.27 -2.18
C ASP A 165 24.46 -17.27 -1.05
N PHE A 166 25.08 -17.73 0.03
CA PHE A 166 25.38 -16.90 1.20
C PHE A 166 26.23 -15.65 0.90
N ILE A 167 27.03 -15.67 -0.16
CA ILE A 167 27.93 -14.55 -0.55
C ILE A 167 27.18 -13.49 -1.37
N ASN A 168 26.04 -13.86 -1.97
CA ASN A 168 25.32 -12.98 -2.88
C ASN A 168 24.41 -12.05 -2.08
N LYS A 169 24.34 -10.78 -2.52
CA LYS A 169 23.34 -9.85 -2.00
C LYS A 169 21.94 -10.30 -2.41
N GLN A 170 20.98 -10.05 -1.54
CA GLN A 170 19.58 -10.28 -1.86
C GLN A 170 19.03 -9.19 -2.80
N ASN A 171 18.21 -9.61 -3.77
CA ASN A 171 17.36 -8.71 -4.54
C ASN A 171 15.88 -8.95 -4.19
N VAL A 172 15.06 -7.92 -4.37
CA VAL A 172 13.64 -7.95 -4.03
C VAL A 172 12.78 -7.32 -5.11
N LEU A 173 11.55 -7.82 -5.21
CA LEU A 173 10.46 -7.28 -6.01
C LEU A 173 9.59 -6.37 -5.13
N PHE A 174 9.15 -5.26 -5.71
CA PHE A 174 8.12 -4.39 -5.15
C PHE A 174 7.13 -4.01 -6.26
N TYR A 175 5.86 -4.31 -6.04
CA TYR A 175 4.79 -4.01 -6.98
C TYR A 175 3.98 -2.80 -6.50
N LEU A 176 3.59 -1.96 -7.45
CA LEU A 176 2.75 -0.79 -7.19
C LEU A 176 1.83 -0.52 -8.37
N SER A 177 0.83 0.31 -8.12
CA SER A 177 -0.05 0.89 -9.15
C SER A 177 0.57 2.16 -9.73
N SER A 178 0.33 2.41 -11.03
CA SER A 178 0.84 3.59 -11.72
C SER A 178 0.06 4.86 -11.42
N LYS A 179 -1.12 4.75 -10.80
CA LYS A 179 -1.95 5.87 -10.35
C LYS A 179 -2.37 5.72 -8.89
N ILE A 180 -2.72 6.83 -8.26
CA ILE A 180 -3.29 6.94 -6.93
C ILE A 180 -4.78 6.64 -7.03
N LEU A 181 -5.29 5.71 -6.22
CA LEU A 181 -6.73 5.46 -6.14
C LEU A 181 -7.43 6.63 -5.46
N LEU A 182 -8.09 7.47 -6.26
CA LEU A 182 -8.77 8.66 -5.79
C LEU A 182 -10.28 8.56 -6.05
N PRO A 183 -11.13 8.92 -5.07
CA PRO A 183 -12.58 8.98 -5.27
C PRO A 183 -13.01 10.23 -6.05
N TYR A 184 -12.15 11.25 -6.14
CA TYR A 184 -12.42 12.53 -6.80
C TYR A 184 -11.47 12.75 -7.99
N GLN A 185 -11.92 13.52 -8.96
CA GLN A 185 -11.11 13.90 -10.12
C GLN A 185 -9.95 14.81 -9.73
N VAL A 186 -8.93 14.89 -10.59
CA VAL A 186 -7.77 15.77 -10.44
C VAL A 186 -7.70 16.79 -11.57
N GLU A 187 -7.59 18.08 -11.24
CA GLU A 187 -7.62 19.19 -12.19
C GLU A 187 -6.31 19.36 -12.95
N LYS A 188 -5.20 19.55 -12.22
CA LYS A 188 -3.91 19.95 -12.81
C LYS A 188 -3.00 18.76 -13.02
N TYR A 189 -2.61 18.06 -11.96
CA TYR A 189 -1.70 16.92 -12.07
C TYR A 189 -1.83 15.90 -10.94
N GLU A 190 -1.51 14.66 -11.28
CA GLU A 190 -1.30 13.53 -10.37
C GLU A 190 0.13 13.05 -10.53
N ARG A 191 0.89 13.00 -9.43
CA ARG A 191 2.31 12.62 -9.43
C ARG A 191 2.58 11.47 -8.47
N ILE A 192 3.35 10.47 -8.89
CA ILE A 192 3.94 9.49 -7.98
C ILE A 192 5.45 9.62 -8.07
N GLU A 193 6.08 9.86 -6.93
CA GLU A 193 7.53 9.94 -6.77
C GLU A 193 8.01 8.76 -5.92
N ILE A 194 8.98 8.02 -6.44
CA ILE A 194 9.55 6.83 -5.81
C ILE A 194 10.98 7.13 -5.44
N ASN A 195 11.28 7.04 -4.14
CA ASN A 195 12.60 7.25 -3.58
C ASN A 195 13.15 5.90 -3.10
N LEU A 196 14.26 5.46 -3.68
CA LEU A 196 14.99 4.27 -3.26
C LEU A 196 15.72 4.51 -1.94
N CYS A 197 15.94 3.46 -1.15
CA CYS A 197 16.79 3.53 0.01
C CYS A 197 18.26 3.78 -0.40
N GLU A 198 19.10 4.30 0.51
CA GLU A 198 20.48 4.66 0.20
C GLU A 198 21.29 3.48 -0.39
N ALA A 199 21.11 2.28 0.18
CA ALA A 199 21.78 1.07 -0.27
C ALA A 199 21.02 0.28 -1.37
N CYS A 200 19.88 0.80 -1.85
CA CYS A 200 19.04 0.14 -2.85
C CYS A 200 19.44 0.57 -4.26
N ASP A 201 19.77 -0.39 -5.13
CA ASP A 201 20.10 -0.13 -6.53
C ASP A 201 19.20 -0.97 -7.45
N ILE A 202 18.66 -0.36 -8.50
CA ILE A 202 17.83 -1.07 -9.48
C ILE A 202 18.66 -2.14 -10.19
N VAL A 203 18.09 -3.33 -10.29
CA VAL A 203 18.63 -4.45 -11.07
C VAL A 203 17.75 -4.63 -12.30
N SER A 204 18.36 -4.80 -13.48
CA SER A 204 17.60 -5.04 -14.71
C SER A 204 16.83 -6.36 -14.62
N LEU A 205 15.57 -6.35 -15.05
CA LEU A 205 14.73 -7.52 -15.16
C LEU A 205 13.98 -7.49 -16.50
N ASP A 206 13.96 -8.61 -17.21
CA ASP A 206 13.18 -8.77 -18.43
C ASP A 206 11.72 -9.11 -18.06
N ASP A 207 10.95 -8.06 -17.73
CA ASP A 207 9.54 -8.16 -17.37
C ASP A 207 8.76 -6.96 -17.94
N ALA A 208 7.57 -7.22 -18.49
CA ALA A 208 6.76 -6.19 -19.16
C ALA A 208 6.25 -5.07 -18.22
N CYS A 209 6.22 -5.32 -16.91
CA CYS A 209 5.86 -4.34 -15.88
C CYS A 209 7.08 -3.62 -15.30
N PHE A 210 8.31 -4.06 -15.59
CA PHE A 210 9.54 -3.51 -15.02
C PHE A 210 9.69 -2.02 -15.39
N LEU A 211 9.74 -1.17 -14.36
CA LEU A 211 9.82 0.30 -14.47
C LEU A 211 8.78 0.93 -15.43
N LYS A 212 7.66 0.26 -15.69
CA LYS A 212 6.70 0.66 -16.72
C LYS A 212 6.17 2.08 -16.47
N GLY A 213 6.47 2.99 -17.39
CA GLY A 213 6.01 4.39 -17.35
C GLY A 213 6.77 5.30 -16.38
N LEU A 214 7.77 4.78 -15.65
CA LEU A 214 8.60 5.59 -14.77
C LEU A 214 9.68 6.34 -15.56
N LYS A 215 9.78 7.65 -15.30
CA LYS A 215 10.90 8.49 -15.73
C LYS A 215 11.94 8.51 -14.62
N LYS A 216 13.20 8.20 -14.96
CA LYS A 216 14.32 8.30 -14.02
C LYS A 216 14.71 9.78 -13.85
N ILE A 217 14.68 10.30 -12.62
CA ILE A 217 15.21 11.64 -12.30
C ILE A 217 16.71 11.53 -12.00
N ASN A 218 17.08 10.57 -11.16
CA ASN A 218 18.45 10.23 -10.82
C ASN A 218 18.54 8.74 -10.43
N ASP A 219 19.70 8.28 -9.94
CA ASP A 219 19.90 6.86 -9.59
C ASP A 219 19.02 6.36 -8.43
N LYS A 220 18.47 7.26 -7.61
CA LYS A 220 17.66 6.93 -6.44
C LYS A 220 16.19 7.36 -6.58
N ASN A 221 15.84 8.15 -7.59
CA ASN A 221 14.52 8.77 -7.70
C ASN A 221 13.88 8.53 -9.06
N TYR A 222 12.63 8.07 -9.04
CA TYR A 222 11.80 7.83 -10.22
C TYR A 222 10.47 8.56 -10.08
N ILE A 223 9.90 8.99 -11.20
CA ILE A 223 8.65 9.75 -11.23
C ILE A 223 7.72 9.25 -12.32
N ILE A 224 6.43 9.26 -12.04
CA ILE A 224 5.37 9.24 -13.04
C ILE A 224 4.43 10.40 -12.78
N GLU A 225 4.00 11.05 -13.85
CA GLU A 225 3.15 12.23 -13.79
C GLU A 225 2.11 12.16 -14.89
N TYR A 226 0.87 12.48 -14.52
CA TYR A 226 -0.25 12.66 -15.41
C TYR A 226 -0.74 14.10 -15.25
N GLU A 227 -1.11 14.71 -16.37
CA GLU A 227 -1.56 16.10 -16.44
C GLU A 227 -2.99 16.17 -16.94
N HIS A 228 -3.73 17.15 -16.41
CA HIS A 228 -5.07 17.59 -16.82
C HIS A 228 -6.20 16.57 -16.71
N ASN A 229 -7.27 16.95 -15.99
CA ASN A 229 -8.58 16.26 -15.95
C ASN A 229 -8.48 14.74 -15.77
N ILE A 230 -7.83 14.33 -14.69
CA ILE A 230 -7.54 12.92 -14.43
C ILE A 230 -8.75 12.30 -13.73
N GLU A 231 -9.22 11.19 -14.30
CA GLU A 231 -10.40 10.47 -13.83
C GLU A 231 -10.23 9.89 -12.42
N SER A 232 -11.31 9.91 -11.65
CA SER A 232 -11.43 9.18 -10.39
C SER A 232 -11.51 7.66 -10.62
N PHE A 233 -11.30 6.89 -9.56
CA PHE A 233 -11.38 5.43 -9.54
C PHE A 233 -10.53 4.76 -10.63
N ASN A 234 -9.26 5.14 -10.71
CA ASN A 234 -8.32 4.60 -11.69
C ASN A 234 -6.95 4.31 -11.03
N LEU A 235 -6.47 3.08 -11.16
CA LEU A 235 -5.17 2.63 -10.65
C LEU A 235 -4.08 2.54 -11.74
N GLY A 236 -4.45 2.80 -12.99
CA GLY A 236 -3.56 2.73 -14.14
C GLY A 236 -3.06 1.30 -14.38
N ASN A 237 -1.74 1.16 -14.48
CA ASN A 237 -1.06 -0.10 -14.76
C ASN A 237 -0.31 -0.61 -13.53
N LYS A 238 -0.08 -1.92 -13.48
CA LYS A 238 0.91 -2.52 -12.57
C LYS A 238 2.32 -2.10 -12.98
N ILE A 239 3.12 -1.70 -12.00
CA ILE A 239 4.56 -1.41 -12.12
C ILE A 239 5.32 -2.38 -11.22
N LEU A 240 6.47 -2.85 -11.69
CA LEU A 240 7.41 -3.65 -10.93
C LEU A 240 8.73 -2.90 -10.76
N LEU A 241 9.20 -2.81 -9.52
CA LEU A 241 10.58 -2.48 -9.20
C LEU A 241 11.32 -3.77 -8.80
N TYR A 242 12.52 -3.94 -9.35
CA TYR A 242 13.45 -4.99 -8.96
C TYR A 242 14.78 -4.35 -8.56
N PHE A 243 15.22 -4.56 -7.32
CA PHE A 243 16.37 -3.85 -6.76
C PHE A 243 17.09 -4.66 -5.69
N VAL A 244 18.36 -4.34 -5.45
CA VAL A 244 19.17 -4.91 -4.38
C VAL A 244 18.63 -4.43 -3.03
N CYS A 245 18.34 -5.35 -2.12
CA CYS A 245 17.96 -5.05 -0.75
C CYS A 245 18.51 -6.12 0.18
N ASP A 246 19.68 -5.84 0.75
CA ASP A 246 20.45 -6.77 1.58
C ASP A 246 20.17 -6.60 3.09
N TYR A 247 18.97 -6.13 3.42
CA TYR A 247 18.54 -5.88 4.79
C TYR A 247 17.72 -7.04 5.35
N ASN A 248 17.61 -7.07 6.68
CA ASN A 248 16.78 -8.06 7.36
C ASN A 248 15.29 -7.81 7.07
N LEU A 249 14.70 -8.67 6.24
CA LEU A 249 13.25 -8.74 6.02
C LEU A 249 12.52 -9.56 7.09
N GLY A 250 12.99 -9.45 8.34
CA GLY A 250 12.41 -10.10 9.51
C GLY A 250 11.21 -9.33 10.04
N TYR A 251 10.16 -10.04 10.45
CA TYR A 251 8.98 -9.47 11.08
C TYR A 251 8.47 -10.37 12.21
N PHE A 252 7.72 -9.77 13.14
CA PHE A 252 7.01 -10.53 14.16
C PHE A 252 5.68 -11.03 13.57
N GLU A 253 5.56 -12.34 13.40
CA GLU A 253 4.31 -12.97 12.97
C GLU A 253 3.28 -12.99 14.12
N LYS A 254 3.77 -13.07 15.36
CA LYS A 254 2.93 -13.03 16.56
C LYS A 254 3.74 -12.48 17.74
N VAL A 255 3.11 -11.62 18.54
CA VAL A 255 3.64 -11.17 19.83
C VAL A 255 2.58 -11.45 20.88
N ILE A 256 2.95 -12.17 21.96
CA ILE A 256 2.05 -12.44 23.08
C ILE A 256 2.63 -11.75 24.31
N LYS A 257 1.94 -10.73 24.83
CA LYS A 257 2.32 -10.04 26.07
C LYS A 257 1.34 -10.42 27.18
N ASN A 258 1.84 -11.08 28.21
CA ASN A 258 1.09 -11.43 29.42
C ASN A 258 1.53 -10.51 30.56
N ILE A 259 0.59 -9.75 31.12
CA ILE A 259 0.82 -8.83 32.25
C ILE A 259 0.01 -9.33 33.44
N ASN A 260 0.69 -9.71 34.52
CA ASN A 260 0.07 -10.13 35.76
C ASN A 260 0.26 -9.04 36.82
N ILE A 261 -0.85 -8.53 37.34
CA ILE A 261 -0.86 -7.51 38.39
C ILE A 261 -1.25 -8.17 39.71
N SER A 262 -0.41 -8.02 40.73
CA SER A 262 -0.64 -8.53 42.07
C SER A 262 -1.26 -7.46 42.96
N SER A 263 -2.21 -7.85 43.82
CA SER A 263 -2.77 -6.99 44.87
C SER A 263 -1.74 -6.55 45.91
N LEU A 264 -0.57 -7.19 45.95
CA LEU A 264 0.58 -6.80 46.77
C LEU A 264 1.45 -5.71 46.11
N GLY A 265 1.06 -5.20 44.95
CA GLY A 265 1.74 -4.10 44.25
C GLY A 265 2.78 -4.51 43.21
N TYR A 266 2.95 -5.80 42.94
CA TYR A 266 3.88 -6.28 41.91
C TYR A 266 3.22 -6.32 40.52
N ILE A 267 3.98 -5.95 39.49
CA ILE A 267 3.62 -6.15 38.08
C ILE A 267 4.65 -7.11 37.49
N TYR A 268 4.19 -8.19 36.89
CA TYR A 268 5.01 -9.16 36.18
C TYR A 268 4.65 -9.16 34.71
N GLU A 269 5.65 -9.01 33.84
CA GLU A 269 5.48 -9.01 32.39
C GLU A 269 6.25 -10.18 31.77
N LYS A 270 5.58 -10.91 30.87
CA LYS A 270 6.20 -11.93 30.01
C LYS A 270 5.79 -11.69 28.57
N GLU A 271 6.77 -11.60 27.69
CA GLU A 271 6.56 -11.42 26.25
C GLU A 271 7.12 -12.62 25.48
N GLU A 272 6.34 -13.14 24.53
CA GLU A 272 6.75 -14.19 23.60
C GLU A 272 6.70 -13.64 22.17
N TYR A 273 7.81 -13.81 21.45
CA TYR A 273 8.00 -13.26 20.11
C TYR A 273 8.16 -14.40 19.09
N PHE A 274 7.26 -14.46 18.12
CA PHE A 274 7.34 -15.39 17.00
C PHE A 274 7.87 -14.63 15.78
N LEU A 275 9.15 -14.82 15.50
CA LEU A 275 9.82 -14.14 14.39
C LEU A 275 9.80 -14.98 13.13
N LYS A 276 9.59 -14.32 12.00
CA LYS A 276 9.67 -14.90 10.66
C LYS A 276 10.51 -14.01 9.78
N LYS A 277 11.21 -14.61 8.81
CA LYS A 277 12.10 -13.90 7.90
C LYS A 277 11.64 -14.15 6.47
N ASN A 278 11.29 -13.08 5.77
CA ASN A 278 10.89 -13.10 4.35
C ASN A 278 12.09 -12.88 3.42
N ALA A 279 13.32 -12.97 3.91
CA ALA A 279 14.50 -12.92 3.07
C ALA A 279 14.60 -14.16 2.17
N ALA A 280 15.38 -14.05 1.11
CA ALA A 280 15.77 -15.19 0.28
C ALA A 280 16.41 -16.28 1.18
N LYS A 281 16.08 -17.54 0.90
CA LYS A 281 16.67 -18.67 1.60
C LYS A 281 18.10 -18.86 1.15
N ILE A 282 18.98 -19.21 2.09
CA ILE A 282 20.33 -19.63 1.75
C ILE A 282 20.28 -21.08 1.27
N ASN A 283 20.69 -21.32 0.03
CA ASN A 283 20.70 -22.66 -0.57
C ASN A 283 21.74 -23.61 0.08
N LYS A 284 22.88 -23.07 0.51
CA LYS A 284 23.96 -23.79 1.20
C LYS A 284 24.57 -22.93 2.28
N PHE A 285 24.39 -23.33 3.53
CA PHE A 285 25.06 -22.71 4.67
C PHE A 285 26.45 -23.32 4.85
N ASP A 286 27.48 -22.47 4.82
CA ASP A 286 28.84 -22.85 5.18
C ASP A 286 29.38 -21.86 6.21
N ARG A 287 29.58 -22.34 7.44
CA ARG A 287 30.08 -21.54 8.55
C ARG A 287 31.46 -20.93 8.27
N TYR A 288 32.27 -21.55 7.42
CA TYR A 288 33.63 -21.07 7.13
C TYR A 288 33.67 -19.83 6.22
N ILE A 289 32.54 -19.46 5.62
CA ILE A 289 32.38 -18.26 4.79
C ILE A 289 32.12 -17.01 5.67
N LEU A 290 31.76 -17.17 6.95
CA LEU A 290 31.47 -16.09 7.90
C LEU A 290 32.73 -15.36 8.46
N LYS A 291 33.85 -15.37 7.73
CA LYS A 291 35.12 -14.79 8.21
C LYS A 291 35.14 -13.27 8.14
#